data_AF-A0A085MYE7-F1
#
_entry.id   AF-A0A085MYE7-F1
#
_cell.length_a   1.000
_cell.length_b   1.000
_cell.length_c   1.000
_cell.angle_alpha   90.00
_cell.angle_beta   90.00
_cell.angle_gamma   90.00
#
_symmetry.space_group_name_H-M   'P 1'
#
loop_
_entity.id
_entity.type
_entity.pdbx_description
1 polymer ?
#
loop_
_entity_poly.entity_id
_entity_poly.type
_entity_poly.pdbx_seq_one_letter_code
_entity_poly.pdbx_strand_id
1 'polypeptide(L)'
;MAVAEFANGVDAASDLRTKANNHFNAKQYDKAIELYTQALELNPDDLHIWCNRSLAYIRTELYALALSDASKAIAIDGTYVKAYYRRATAYMAMGKFKLALADFDAVIKVRPNDRDVIQKREECSRLSWKKAFEKAISLDVKQKSPFDLIDVDALVVEDTYNGPALEDGKVTVKFVEHLLETFRDEKKLHKKYAFKILVDIYNMMQKEETMVTIEVAKNDKFTICGDIHGQFYDLLNIFKLNGMPSEKNPYLFNGDFVDRGSFSVETVFTLFSLKLLYPKHVFLSRGNHESELMNKMYGFDGEVRSKYSGQMADMFTEVFNALPLAHLINKRILVMHGGLPATDGVLLEDIQSIDRFRQPPDEGLMCDLLWSDPQLALGRSPSKRGVGSQFGPDVTEAFCKLNNLDYIIRSHEVKPEGYEVIHHDKCVTVFSAPNYCDTMGNKGAFIVIRGDNLTPKFTTYEAVDHPKVTPMAYANKVFSAMQI
;
A
#
# COMPACT_ATOMS: atom_id res chain seq x y z
N MET A 1 4.82 31.99 -40.59
CA MET A 1 4.63 30.54 -40.39
C MET A 1 4.93 30.14 -38.95
N ALA A 2 6.17 30.28 -38.45
CA ALA A 2 6.52 29.90 -37.07
C ALA A 2 5.65 30.51 -35.95
N VAL A 3 5.23 31.78 -36.07
CA VAL A 3 4.36 32.43 -35.08
C VAL A 3 2.92 31.88 -35.12
N ALA A 4 2.44 31.47 -36.30
CA ALA A 4 1.10 30.89 -36.46
C ALA A 4 1.07 29.42 -36.03
N GLU A 5 2.14 28.66 -36.29
CA GLU A 5 2.33 27.30 -35.78
C GLU A 5 2.46 27.27 -34.26
N PHE A 6 3.20 28.23 -33.68
CA PHE A 6 3.30 28.39 -32.23
C PHE A 6 1.96 28.78 -31.59
N ALA A 7 1.23 29.75 -32.18
CA ALA A 7 -0.10 30.14 -31.70
C ALA A 7 -1.11 28.98 -31.75
N ASN A 8 -1.13 28.21 -32.86
CA ASN A 8 -1.98 27.03 -32.98
C ASN A 8 -1.60 25.92 -31.98
N GLY A 9 -0.32 25.74 -31.66
CA GLY A 9 0.16 24.80 -30.66
C GLY A 9 -0.27 25.18 -29.23
N VAL A 10 -0.28 26.47 -28.91
CA VAL A 10 -0.74 26.99 -27.61
C VAL A 10 -2.24 26.79 -27.41
N ASP A 11 -3.06 27.04 -28.44
CA ASP A 11 -4.50 26.80 -28.38
C ASP A 11 -4.83 25.31 -28.21
N ALA A 12 -4.13 24.42 -28.95
CA ALA A 12 -4.28 22.97 -28.82
C ALA A 12 -3.83 22.44 -27.44
N ALA A 13 -2.75 23.00 -26.87
CA ALA A 13 -2.32 22.67 -25.51
C ALA A 13 -3.36 23.07 -24.45
N SER A 14 -4.01 24.23 -24.63
CA SER A 14 -5.08 24.69 -23.74
C SER A 14 -6.32 23.78 -23.77
N ASP A 15 -6.68 23.28 -24.96
CA ASP A 15 -7.77 22.31 -25.12
C ASP A 15 -7.46 20.97 -24.44
N LEU A 16 -6.25 20.43 -24.63
CA LEU A 16 -5.81 19.22 -23.96
C LEU A 16 -5.78 19.40 -22.44
N ARG A 17 -5.30 20.55 -21.94
CA ARG A 17 -5.34 20.89 -20.51
C ARG A 17 -6.77 20.91 -19.98
N THR A 18 -7.72 21.44 -20.73
CA THR A 18 -9.14 21.48 -20.33
C THR A 18 -9.74 20.08 -20.25
N LYS A 19 -9.46 19.22 -21.25
CA LYS A 19 -9.85 17.81 -21.22
C LYS A 19 -9.22 17.07 -20.04
N ALA A 20 -7.93 17.30 -19.79
CA ALA A 20 -7.21 16.73 -18.66
C ALA A 20 -7.82 17.14 -17.32
N ASN A 21 -8.18 18.42 -17.15
CA ASN A 21 -8.88 18.92 -15.97
C ASN A 21 -10.23 18.21 -15.77
N ASN A 22 -10.99 17.97 -16.85
CA ASN A 22 -12.27 17.26 -16.77
C ASN A 22 -12.08 15.81 -16.32
N HIS A 23 -11.10 15.09 -16.87
CA HIS A 23 -10.75 13.75 -16.41
C HIS A 23 -10.26 13.74 -14.96
N PHE A 24 -9.45 14.74 -14.57
CA PHE A 24 -8.98 14.91 -13.20
C PHE A 24 -10.17 15.10 -12.24
N ASN A 25 -11.13 15.97 -12.57
CA ASN A 25 -12.33 16.20 -11.76
C ASN A 25 -13.24 14.96 -11.69
N ALA A 26 -13.24 14.15 -12.74
CA ALA A 26 -13.89 12.84 -12.78
C ALA A 26 -13.08 11.74 -12.07
N LYS A 27 -11.98 12.09 -11.38
CA LYS A 27 -11.05 11.18 -10.69
C LYS A 27 -10.36 10.15 -11.59
N GLN A 28 -10.34 10.39 -12.90
CA GLN A 28 -9.65 9.57 -13.89
C GLN A 28 -8.22 10.08 -14.06
N TYR A 29 -7.39 9.92 -13.03
CA TYR A 29 -6.09 10.57 -12.93
C TYR A 29 -5.10 10.09 -14.00
N ASP A 30 -5.11 8.81 -14.38
CA ASP A 30 -4.20 8.29 -15.41
C ASP A 30 -4.47 8.93 -16.78
N LYS A 31 -5.74 9.06 -17.15
CA LYS A 31 -6.16 9.78 -18.38
C LYS A 31 -5.81 11.26 -18.30
N ALA A 32 -5.95 11.88 -17.13
CA ALA A 32 -5.54 13.26 -16.94
C ALA A 32 -4.02 13.42 -17.12
N ILE A 33 -3.21 12.52 -16.57
CA ILE A 33 -1.75 12.51 -16.72
C ILE A 33 -1.35 12.37 -18.20
N GLU A 34 -1.98 11.45 -18.94
CA GLU A 34 -1.74 11.27 -20.38
C GLU A 34 -2.01 12.57 -21.15
N LEU A 35 -3.17 13.19 -20.94
CA LEU A 35 -3.55 14.41 -21.63
C LEU A 35 -2.69 15.62 -21.22
N TYR A 36 -2.32 15.75 -19.94
CA TYR A 36 -1.36 16.78 -19.54
C TYR A 36 0.02 16.56 -20.18
N THR A 37 0.41 15.30 -20.39
CA THR A 37 1.69 14.97 -21.05
C THR A 37 1.67 15.39 -22.52
N GLN A 38 0.61 15.04 -23.25
CA GLN A 38 0.40 15.50 -24.62
C GLN A 38 0.35 17.04 -24.69
N ALA A 39 -0.27 17.70 -23.71
CA ALA A 39 -0.33 19.16 -23.67
C ALA A 39 1.06 19.80 -23.45
N LEU A 40 1.93 19.17 -22.65
CA LEU A 40 3.32 19.62 -22.44
C LEU A 40 4.24 19.34 -23.63
N GLU A 41 3.94 18.33 -24.45
CA GLU A 41 4.63 18.12 -25.73
C GLU A 41 4.38 19.29 -26.70
N LEU A 42 3.20 19.90 -26.64
CA LEU A 42 2.84 21.07 -27.45
C LEU A 42 3.31 22.40 -26.83
N ASN A 43 3.26 22.52 -25.50
CA ASN A 43 3.69 23.73 -24.78
C ASN A 43 4.46 23.38 -23.50
N PRO A 44 5.79 23.15 -23.59
CA PRO A 44 6.61 22.71 -22.46
C PRO A 44 6.87 23.80 -21.41
N ASP A 45 6.52 25.05 -21.69
CA ASP A 45 6.72 26.19 -20.78
C ASP A 45 5.43 26.61 -20.04
N ASP A 46 4.31 25.91 -20.22
CA ASP A 46 3.08 26.16 -19.44
C ASP A 46 3.20 25.58 -18.01
N LEU A 47 3.57 26.46 -17.08
CA LEU A 47 3.68 26.14 -15.64
C LEU A 47 2.38 25.59 -15.02
N HIS A 48 1.21 25.95 -15.56
CA HIS A 48 -0.07 25.48 -15.04
C HIS A 48 -0.27 24.00 -15.35
N ILE A 49 0.15 23.55 -16.54
CA ILE A 49 0.07 22.14 -16.93
C ILE A 49 1.02 21.32 -16.07
N TRP A 50 2.28 21.75 -15.88
CA TRP A 50 3.21 21.11 -14.96
C TRP A 50 2.63 21.00 -13.54
N CYS A 51 2.05 22.07 -13.01
CA CYS A 51 1.49 22.07 -11.66
C CYS A 51 0.24 21.17 -11.53
N ASN A 52 -0.60 21.11 -12.56
CA ASN A 52 -1.78 20.24 -12.56
C ASN A 52 -1.41 18.77 -12.72
N ARG A 53 -0.41 18.45 -13.55
CA ARG A 53 0.10 17.07 -13.67
C ARG A 53 0.85 16.63 -12.41
N SER A 54 1.58 17.52 -11.75
CA SER A 54 2.13 17.29 -10.41
C SER A 54 1.05 16.89 -9.39
N LEU A 55 -0.11 17.57 -9.43
CA LEU A 55 -1.25 17.20 -8.58
C LEU A 55 -1.80 15.81 -8.95
N ALA A 56 -1.93 15.49 -10.23
CA ALA A 56 -2.35 14.18 -10.68
C ALA A 56 -1.38 13.07 -10.23
N TYR A 57 -0.07 13.32 -10.30
CA TYR A 57 0.94 12.43 -9.74
C TYR A 57 0.85 12.27 -8.22
N ILE A 58 0.49 13.31 -7.47
CA ILE A 58 0.20 13.17 -6.02
C ILE A 58 -1.02 12.26 -5.80
N ARG A 59 -2.06 12.38 -6.65
CA ARG A 59 -3.27 11.55 -6.56
C ARG A 59 -2.97 10.07 -6.86
N THR A 60 -1.98 9.78 -7.70
CA THR A 60 -1.57 8.43 -8.09
C THR A 60 -0.28 7.94 -7.40
N GLU A 61 0.16 8.61 -6.34
CA GLU A 61 1.34 8.24 -5.54
C GLU A 61 2.69 8.26 -6.27
N LEU A 62 2.76 8.94 -7.41
CA LEU A 62 3.99 9.11 -8.18
C LEU A 62 4.75 10.35 -7.66
N TYR A 63 5.10 10.35 -6.37
CA TYR A 63 5.61 11.54 -5.68
C TYR A 63 6.91 12.10 -6.26
N ALA A 64 7.80 11.26 -6.81
CA ALA A 64 9.01 11.77 -7.45
C ALA A 64 8.69 12.52 -8.76
N LEU A 65 7.74 12.01 -9.54
CA LEU A 65 7.25 12.72 -10.73
C LEU A 65 6.53 14.01 -10.34
N ALA A 66 5.74 13.99 -9.26
CA ALA A 66 5.11 15.18 -8.72
C ALA A 66 6.14 16.26 -8.30
N LEU A 67 7.22 15.86 -7.62
CA LEU A 67 8.32 16.75 -7.23
C LEU A 67 9.02 17.34 -8.44
N SER A 68 9.28 16.52 -9.47
CA SER A 68 9.91 16.95 -10.71
C SER A 68 9.07 18.02 -11.41
N ASP A 69 7.78 17.74 -11.62
CA ASP A 69 6.83 18.65 -12.27
C ASP A 69 6.64 19.96 -11.47
N ALA A 70 6.52 19.86 -10.15
CA ALA A 70 6.41 21.04 -9.29
C ALA A 70 7.68 21.89 -9.33
N SER A 71 8.86 21.27 -9.35
CA SER A 71 10.14 21.97 -9.47
C SER A 71 10.31 22.63 -10.84
N LYS A 72 9.83 21.99 -11.91
CA LYS A 72 9.82 22.57 -13.25
C LYS A 72 8.91 23.81 -13.31
N ALA A 73 7.73 23.76 -12.70
CA ALA A 73 6.83 24.92 -12.59
C ALA A 73 7.48 26.08 -11.82
N ILE A 74 8.19 25.81 -10.71
CA ILE A 74 8.95 26.82 -9.94
C ILE A 74 10.10 27.39 -10.76
N ALA A 75 10.77 26.58 -11.59
CA ALA A 75 11.86 27.04 -12.44
C ALA A 75 11.37 27.97 -13.57
N ILE A 76 10.14 27.80 -14.04
CA ILE A 76 9.50 28.71 -15.01
C ILE A 76 9.09 30.02 -14.32
N ASP A 77 8.44 29.93 -13.16
CA ASP A 77 8.05 31.09 -12.34
C ASP A 77 8.21 30.81 -10.84
N GLY A 78 9.26 31.37 -10.24
CA GLY A 78 9.56 31.24 -8.82
C GLY A 78 8.55 31.95 -7.90
N THR A 79 7.60 32.71 -8.44
CA THR A 79 6.53 33.36 -7.67
C THR A 79 5.24 32.52 -7.64
N TYR A 80 5.18 31.42 -8.42
CA TYR A 80 3.98 30.60 -8.52
C TYR A 80 3.78 29.68 -7.29
N VAL A 81 3.14 30.25 -6.27
CA VAL A 81 2.91 29.64 -4.93
C VAL A 81 2.29 28.23 -4.99
N LYS A 82 1.40 27.95 -5.95
CA LYS A 82 0.76 26.62 -6.06
C LYS A 82 1.79 25.52 -6.28
N ALA A 83 2.88 25.77 -7.00
CA ALA A 83 3.91 24.76 -7.24
C ALA A 83 4.71 24.41 -5.97
N TYR A 84 5.04 25.40 -5.13
CA TYR A 84 5.63 25.16 -3.81
C TYR A 84 4.73 24.27 -2.95
N TYR A 85 3.43 24.55 -2.94
CA TYR A 85 2.47 23.73 -2.21
C TYR A 85 2.40 22.28 -2.73
N ARG A 86 2.44 22.05 -4.06
CA ARG A 86 2.51 20.70 -4.62
C ARG A 86 3.80 19.99 -4.21
N ARG A 87 4.93 20.69 -4.27
CA ARG A 87 6.23 20.14 -3.89
C ARG A 87 6.31 19.80 -2.40
N ALA A 88 5.80 20.68 -1.54
CA ALA A 88 5.67 20.45 -0.09
C ALA A 88 4.85 19.18 0.21
N THR A 89 3.71 19.06 -0.48
CA THR A 89 2.81 17.90 -0.37
C THR A 89 3.52 16.60 -0.75
N ALA A 90 4.21 16.58 -1.90
CA ALA A 90 4.95 15.40 -2.33
C ALA A 90 6.12 15.06 -1.39
N TYR A 91 6.87 16.06 -0.90
CA TYR A 91 7.90 15.83 0.12
C TYR A 91 7.33 15.24 1.42
N MET A 92 6.18 15.74 1.86
CA MET A 92 5.53 15.28 3.08
C MET A 92 5.07 13.82 2.96
N ALA A 93 4.48 13.44 1.82
CA ALA A 93 4.07 12.06 1.53
C ALA A 93 5.28 11.10 1.49
N MET A 94 6.44 11.58 1.02
CA MET A 94 7.70 10.83 1.01
C MET A 94 8.43 10.84 2.37
N GLY A 95 7.85 11.38 3.44
CA GLY A 95 8.50 11.49 4.74
C GLY A 95 9.69 12.47 4.80
N LYS A 96 9.89 13.28 3.76
CA LYS A 96 10.95 14.31 3.65
C LYS A 96 10.52 15.60 4.34
N PHE A 97 10.16 15.50 5.62
CA PHE A 97 9.47 16.56 6.36
C PHE A 97 10.21 17.90 6.42
N LYS A 98 11.55 17.90 6.51
CA LYS A 98 12.34 19.14 6.52
C LYS A 98 12.19 19.94 5.22
N LEU A 99 12.19 19.26 4.08
CA LEU A 99 12.01 19.89 2.76
C LEU A 99 10.57 20.36 2.58
N ALA A 100 9.60 19.56 3.03
CA ALA A 100 8.19 19.94 3.02
C ALA A 100 7.92 21.20 3.86
N LEU A 101 8.48 21.30 5.07
CA LEU A 101 8.34 22.46 5.94
C LEU A 101 8.88 23.74 5.27
N ALA A 102 10.03 23.67 4.61
CA ALA A 102 10.60 24.82 3.91
C ALA A 102 9.68 25.34 2.79
N ASP A 103 9.07 24.45 2.02
CA ASP A 103 8.11 24.85 0.97
C ASP A 103 6.78 25.35 1.57
N PHE A 104 6.27 24.74 2.66
CA PHE A 104 5.10 25.27 3.36
C PHE A 104 5.35 26.65 3.95
N ASP A 105 6.54 26.90 4.53
CA ASP A 105 6.95 28.22 5.01
C ASP A 105 6.94 29.27 3.88
N ALA A 106 7.43 28.90 2.69
CA ALA A 106 7.38 29.76 1.51
C ALA A 106 5.94 30.09 1.10
N VAL A 107 5.01 29.12 1.17
CA VAL A 107 3.58 29.34 0.89
C VAL A 107 2.94 30.26 1.93
N ILE A 108 3.18 30.03 3.23
CA ILE A 108 2.61 30.83 4.33
C ILE A 108 3.11 32.27 4.25
N LYS A 109 4.36 32.51 3.84
CA LYS A 109 4.89 33.87 3.66
C LYS A 109 4.05 34.70 2.68
N VAL A 110 3.49 34.08 1.64
CA VAL A 110 2.62 34.75 0.66
C VAL A 110 1.15 34.68 1.05
N ARG A 111 0.73 33.59 1.72
CA ARG A 111 -0.66 33.32 2.12
C ARG A 111 -0.76 33.03 3.62
N PRO A 112 -0.59 34.04 4.49
CA PRO A 112 -0.46 33.83 5.94
C PRO A 112 -1.75 33.34 6.63
N ASN A 113 -2.90 33.48 5.96
CA ASN A 113 -4.21 33.10 6.50
C ASN A 113 -4.78 31.83 5.83
N ASP A 114 -4.00 31.13 5.00
CA ASP A 114 -4.44 29.91 4.33
C ASP A 114 -4.49 28.75 5.35
N ARG A 115 -5.69 28.48 5.86
CA ARG A 115 -5.94 27.48 6.91
C ARG A 115 -5.45 26.08 6.53
N ASP A 116 -5.58 25.68 5.28
CA ASP A 116 -5.16 24.35 4.82
C ASP A 116 -3.63 24.22 4.88
N VAL A 117 -2.91 25.24 4.43
CA VAL A 117 -1.43 25.28 4.47
C VAL A 117 -0.92 25.28 5.91
N ILE A 118 -1.54 26.06 6.79
CA ILE A 118 -1.18 26.13 8.21
C ILE A 118 -1.31 24.75 8.86
N GLN A 119 -2.46 24.10 8.69
CA GLN A 119 -2.72 22.77 9.24
C GLN A 119 -1.72 21.73 8.71
N LYS A 120 -1.43 21.75 7.39
CA LYS A 120 -0.44 20.86 6.77
C LYS A 120 0.95 21.06 7.29
N ARG A 121 1.36 22.31 7.49
CA ARG A 121 2.66 22.62 8.06
C ARG A 121 2.78 22.17 9.51
N GLU A 122 1.77 22.42 10.34
CA GLU A 122 1.75 22.00 11.75
C GLU A 122 1.86 20.49 11.88
N GLU A 123 1.10 19.75 11.07
CA GLU A 123 1.18 18.29 11.03
C GLU A 123 2.54 17.80 10.52
N CYS A 124 3.08 18.42 9.46
CA CYS A 124 4.42 18.13 8.96
C CYS A 124 5.49 18.34 10.05
N SER A 125 5.34 19.40 10.84
CA SER A 125 6.23 19.72 11.96
C SER A 125 6.11 18.67 13.07
N ARG A 126 4.88 18.28 13.42
CA ARG A 126 4.61 17.22 14.40
C ARG A 126 5.24 15.89 13.99
N LEU A 127 5.10 15.50 12.73
CA LEU A 127 5.69 14.27 12.19
C LEU A 127 7.21 14.34 12.11
N SER A 128 7.78 15.48 11.70
CA SER A 128 9.22 15.71 11.72
C SER A 128 9.79 15.59 13.13
N TRP A 129 9.11 16.18 14.13
CA TRP A 129 9.51 16.10 15.52
C TRP A 129 9.39 14.67 16.04
N LYS A 130 8.28 13.97 15.76
CA LYS A 130 8.08 12.57 16.16
C LYS A 130 9.19 11.66 15.59
N LYS A 131 9.49 11.74 14.29
CA LYS A 131 10.58 10.95 13.65
C LYS A 131 11.94 11.27 14.27
N ALA A 132 12.22 12.53 14.59
CA ALA A 132 13.46 12.94 15.25
C ALA A 132 13.55 12.45 16.71
N PHE A 133 12.44 12.53 17.45
CA PHE A 133 12.34 12.10 18.83
C PHE A 133 12.48 10.59 18.98
N GLU A 134 11.80 9.81 18.14
CA GLU A 134 11.92 8.35 18.09
C GLU A 134 13.34 7.92 17.75
N LYS A 135 13.98 8.57 16.77
CA LYS A 135 15.38 8.32 16.44
C LYS A 135 16.30 8.59 17.64
N ALA A 136 16.05 9.67 18.39
CA ALA A 136 16.84 9.99 19.58
C ALA A 136 16.64 8.94 20.69
N ILE A 137 15.39 8.53 20.96
CA ILE A 137 15.09 7.53 22.00
C ILE A 137 15.57 6.13 21.64
N SER A 138 15.50 5.74 20.36
CA SER A 138 15.95 4.43 19.89
C SER A 138 17.43 4.15 20.17
N LEU A 139 18.21 5.21 20.43
CA LEU A 139 19.62 5.11 20.79
C LEU A 139 19.85 4.88 22.29
N ASP A 140 18.88 5.24 23.15
CA ASP A 140 19.10 5.35 24.61
C ASP A 140 18.13 4.53 25.48
N VAL A 141 16.97 4.07 24.98
CA VAL A 141 15.98 3.34 25.81
C VAL A 141 15.32 2.20 25.03
N LYS A 142 15.31 0.98 25.60
CA LYS A 142 14.39 -0.09 25.16
C LYS A 142 12.96 0.37 25.41
N GLN A 143 12.24 0.76 24.35
CA GLN A 143 10.81 1.05 24.47
C GLN A 143 10.08 -0.20 25.00
N LYS A 144 9.16 0.00 25.95
CA LYS A 144 8.26 -1.06 26.39
C LYS A 144 7.34 -1.42 25.23
N SER A 145 7.16 -2.70 24.98
CA SER A 145 6.27 -3.16 23.93
C SER A 145 4.84 -2.73 24.28
N PRO A 146 4.00 -2.28 23.33
CA PRO A 146 2.59 -2.00 23.60
C PRO A 146 1.85 -3.27 24.10
N PHE A 147 2.39 -4.46 23.81
CA PHE A 147 1.92 -5.74 24.34
C PHE A 147 2.18 -5.93 25.84
N ASP A 148 3.21 -5.28 26.41
CA ASP A 148 3.51 -5.36 27.86
C ASP A 148 2.54 -4.53 28.71
N LEU A 149 1.75 -3.65 28.06
CA LEU A 149 0.88 -2.67 28.71
C LEU A 149 -0.59 -3.13 28.77
N ILE A 150 -0.92 -4.31 28.23
CA ILE A 150 -2.29 -4.81 28.15
C ILE A 150 -2.44 -6.11 28.95
N ASP A 151 -3.40 -6.13 29.86
CA ASP A 151 -3.91 -7.34 30.49
C ASP A 151 -5.23 -7.73 29.82
N VAL A 152 -5.16 -8.69 28.90
CA VAL A 152 -6.33 -9.14 28.12
C VAL A 152 -7.33 -9.89 29.00
N ASP A 153 -6.87 -10.57 30.04
CA ASP A 153 -7.71 -11.38 30.92
C ASP A 153 -8.57 -10.50 31.83
N ALA A 154 -8.05 -9.34 32.23
CA ALA A 154 -8.78 -8.32 32.98
C ALA A 154 -9.93 -7.65 32.18
N LEU A 155 -9.98 -7.77 30.86
CA LEU A 155 -11.05 -7.20 30.07
C LEU A 155 -12.35 -8.00 30.25
N VAL A 156 -13.41 -7.32 30.68
CA VAL A 156 -14.76 -7.89 30.82
C VAL A 156 -15.49 -7.75 29.48
N VAL A 157 -16.23 -8.80 29.10
CA VAL A 157 -17.18 -8.77 27.97
C VAL A 157 -18.56 -8.55 28.58
N GLU A 158 -19.27 -7.53 28.13
CA GLU A 158 -20.59 -7.21 28.67
C GLU A 158 -21.63 -8.27 28.24
N ASP A 159 -22.58 -8.60 29.12
CA ASP A 159 -23.63 -9.61 28.85
C ASP A 159 -24.50 -9.29 27.62
N THR A 160 -24.52 -8.01 27.21
CA THR A 160 -25.21 -7.53 26.01
C THR A 160 -24.47 -7.83 24.71
N TYR A 161 -23.20 -8.24 24.77
CA TYR A 161 -22.43 -8.59 23.58
C TYR A 161 -22.86 -9.96 23.04
N ASN A 162 -23.39 -9.95 21.82
CA ASN A 162 -23.88 -11.15 21.13
C ASN A 162 -23.05 -11.49 19.87
N GLY A 163 -21.88 -10.89 19.72
CA GLY A 163 -20.98 -11.13 18.60
C GLY A 163 -20.07 -12.36 18.78
N PRO A 164 -19.07 -12.56 17.90
CA PRO A 164 -18.15 -13.68 17.96
C PRO A 164 -17.32 -13.66 19.25
N ALA A 165 -17.14 -14.83 19.85
CA ALA A 165 -16.39 -15.05 21.07
C ALA A 165 -15.40 -16.20 20.87
N LEU A 166 -14.17 -16.02 21.34
CA LEU A 166 -13.13 -17.06 21.27
C LEU A 166 -13.49 -18.24 22.19
N GLU A 167 -13.30 -19.46 21.71
CA GLU A 167 -13.49 -20.70 22.49
C GLU A 167 -12.13 -21.11 23.06
N ASP A 168 -12.03 -21.25 24.39
CA ASP A 168 -10.76 -21.48 25.12
C ASP A 168 -9.63 -20.51 24.74
N GLY A 169 -10.00 -19.25 24.44
CA GLY A 169 -9.07 -18.20 24.03
C GLY A 169 -8.45 -18.40 22.65
N LYS A 170 -9.01 -19.28 21.82
CA LYS A 170 -8.53 -19.60 20.47
C LYS A 170 -9.55 -19.26 19.39
N VAL A 171 -9.02 -18.98 18.20
CA VAL A 171 -9.82 -18.83 16.99
C VAL A 171 -10.25 -20.22 16.51
N THR A 172 -11.55 -20.37 16.23
CA THR A 172 -12.16 -21.59 15.67
C THR A 172 -12.88 -21.28 14.37
N VAL A 173 -13.26 -22.31 13.61
CA VAL A 173 -14.08 -22.15 12.39
C VAL A 173 -15.36 -21.37 12.69
N LYS A 174 -16.07 -21.78 13.76
CA LYS A 174 -17.30 -21.12 14.23
C LYS A 174 -17.07 -19.66 14.61
N PHE A 175 -15.95 -19.33 15.25
CA PHE A 175 -15.59 -17.94 15.52
C PHE A 175 -15.43 -17.14 14.22
N VAL A 176 -14.69 -17.67 13.25
CA VAL A 176 -14.46 -16.99 11.97
C VAL A 176 -15.77 -16.81 11.20
N GLU A 177 -16.63 -17.81 11.13
CA GLU A 177 -17.95 -17.70 10.48
C GLU A 177 -18.79 -16.58 11.11
N HIS A 178 -18.89 -16.55 12.44
CA HIS A 178 -19.64 -15.51 13.15
C HIS A 178 -18.96 -14.13 13.05
N LEU A 179 -17.63 -14.07 12.94
CA LEU A 179 -16.88 -12.84 12.70
C LEU A 179 -17.22 -12.23 11.34
N LEU A 180 -17.23 -13.06 10.29
CA LEU A 180 -17.57 -12.60 8.94
C LEU A 180 -19.02 -12.09 8.86
N GLU A 181 -19.96 -12.76 9.52
CA GLU A 181 -21.35 -12.30 9.63
C GLU A 181 -21.44 -10.97 10.38
N THR A 182 -20.74 -10.84 11.50
CA THR A 182 -20.70 -9.61 12.31
C THR A 182 -20.18 -8.43 11.49
N PHE A 183 -19.08 -8.62 10.74
CA PHE A 183 -18.50 -7.58 9.91
C PHE A 183 -19.35 -7.25 8.67
N ARG A 184 -20.02 -8.25 8.07
CA ARG A 184 -20.97 -8.03 6.97
C ARG A 184 -22.16 -7.17 7.40
N ASP A 185 -22.58 -7.30 8.66
CA ASP A 185 -23.65 -6.53 9.29
C ASP A 185 -23.18 -5.16 9.84
N GLU A 186 -21.98 -4.71 9.48
CA GLU A 186 -21.38 -3.45 9.95
C GLU A 186 -21.24 -3.36 11.49
N LYS A 187 -21.20 -4.51 12.17
CA LYS A 187 -20.94 -4.61 13.61
C LYS A 187 -19.44 -4.83 13.87
N LYS A 188 -19.03 -4.63 15.13
CA LYS A 188 -17.63 -4.72 15.54
C LYS A 188 -17.36 -5.93 16.42
N LEU A 189 -16.15 -6.48 16.30
CA LEU A 189 -15.60 -7.46 17.23
C LEU A 189 -15.39 -6.79 18.60
N HIS A 190 -15.68 -7.50 19.69
CA HIS A 190 -15.41 -6.97 21.02
C HIS A 190 -13.90 -6.77 21.27
N LYS A 191 -13.54 -5.66 21.95
CA LYS A 191 -12.14 -5.26 22.19
C LYS A 191 -11.28 -6.35 22.85
N LYS A 192 -11.86 -7.16 23.74
CA LYS A 192 -11.16 -8.28 24.40
C LYS A 192 -10.60 -9.27 23.37
N TYR A 193 -11.44 -9.69 22.43
CA TYR A 193 -11.06 -10.65 21.41
C TYR A 193 -10.14 -10.02 20.36
N ALA A 194 -10.36 -8.75 20.02
CA ALA A 194 -9.46 -7.98 19.16
C ALA A 194 -8.03 -7.92 19.74
N PHE A 195 -7.87 -7.54 21.02
CA PHE A 195 -6.58 -7.55 21.69
C PHE A 195 -5.97 -8.96 21.77
N LYS A 196 -6.78 -9.98 22.09
CA LYS A 196 -6.30 -11.37 22.13
C LYS A 196 -5.75 -11.83 20.78
N ILE A 197 -6.45 -11.54 19.68
CA ILE A 197 -5.99 -11.86 18.32
C ILE A 197 -4.67 -11.15 18.03
N LEU A 198 -4.53 -9.88 18.39
CA LEU A 198 -3.28 -9.12 18.20
C LEU A 198 -2.11 -9.72 18.97
N VAL A 199 -2.33 -10.12 20.24
CA VAL A 199 -1.31 -10.80 21.05
C VAL A 199 -0.89 -12.13 20.38
N ASP A 200 -1.85 -12.93 19.97
CA ASP A 200 -1.58 -14.26 19.39
C ASP A 200 -0.87 -14.16 18.04
N ILE A 201 -1.33 -13.25 17.17
CA ILE A 201 -0.74 -13.09 15.84
C ILE A 201 0.68 -12.51 15.95
N TYR A 202 0.92 -11.56 16.86
CA TYR A 202 2.27 -11.04 17.11
C TYR A 202 3.24 -12.16 17.52
N ASN A 203 2.85 -12.95 18.53
CA ASN A 203 3.62 -14.09 19.01
C ASN A 203 3.87 -15.16 17.94
N MET A 204 2.94 -15.30 16.98
CA MET A 204 3.11 -16.20 15.84
C MET A 204 4.08 -15.61 14.82
N MET A 205 3.88 -14.35 14.41
CA MET A 205 4.69 -13.69 13.38
C MET A 205 6.14 -13.51 13.80
N GLN A 206 6.41 -13.31 15.10
CA GLN A 206 7.78 -13.27 15.64
C GLN A 206 8.58 -14.57 15.41
N LYS A 207 7.91 -15.70 15.24
CA LYS A 207 8.53 -17.01 15.02
C LYS A 207 8.67 -17.35 13.54
N GLU A 208 7.99 -16.61 12.66
CA GLU A 208 8.10 -16.80 11.22
C GLU A 208 9.45 -16.29 10.71
N GLU A 209 9.91 -16.90 9.63
CA GLU A 209 11.09 -16.45 8.90
C GLU A 209 10.81 -15.14 8.14
N THR A 210 11.87 -14.40 7.81
CA THR A 210 11.69 -13.17 7.00
C THR A 210 11.27 -13.51 5.57
N MET A 211 11.80 -14.61 5.02
CA MET A 211 11.31 -15.24 3.81
C MET A 211 10.75 -16.63 4.13
N VAL A 212 9.43 -16.79 4.11
CA VAL A 212 8.81 -18.07 4.46
C VAL A 212 8.83 -19.02 3.25
N THR A 213 9.36 -20.22 3.44
CA THR A 213 9.32 -21.26 2.40
C THR A 213 7.98 -22.01 2.43
N ILE A 214 7.34 -22.12 1.27
CA ILE A 214 6.05 -22.81 1.08
C ILE A 214 6.25 -23.99 0.14
N GLU A 215 5.82 -25.18 0.55
CA GLU A 215 5.81 -26.38 -0.27
C GLU A 215 4.36 -26.73 -0.65
N VAL A 216 4.05 -26.68 -1.94
CA VAL A 216 2.78 -27.04 -2.55
C VAL A 216 2.92 -28.44 -3.14
N ALA A 217 2.20 -29.39 -2.57
CA ALA A 217 2.25 -30.78 -3.01
C ALA A 217 1.72 -30.93 -4.45
N LYS A 218 2.21 -31.97 -5.14
CA LYS A 218 1.96 -32.24 -6.56
C LYS A 218 0.52 -32.01 -7.02
N ASN A 219 -0.48 -32.47 -6.27
CA ASN A 219 -1.88 -32.40 -6.68
C ASN A 219 -2.65 -31.24 -6.05
N ASP A 220 -2.02 -30.48 -5.17
CA ASP A 220 -2.68 -29.43 -4.41
C ASP A 220 -2.63 -28.11 -5.17
N LYS A 221 -3.67 -27.29 -4.96
CA LYS A 221 -3.70 -25.92 -5.46
C LYS A 221 -3.22 -24.95 -4.38
N PHE A 222 -2.69 -23.82 -4.79
CA PHE A 222 -2.31 -22.73 -3.91
C PHE A 222 -2.75 -21.40 -4.52
N THR A 223 -3.39 -20.55 -3.72
CA THR A 223 -3.94 -19.26 -4.18
C THR A 223 -3.08 -18.11 -3.71
N ILE A 224 -2.82 -17.13 -4.58
CA ILE A 224 -2.07 -15.91 -4.26
C ILE A 224 -2.95 -14.71 -4.62
N CYS A 225 -3.23 -13.90 -3.61
CA CYS A 225 -3.93 -12.62 -3.73
C CYS A 225 -2.92 -11.47 -3.60
N GLY A 226 -3.17 -10.39 -4.32
CA GLY A 226 -2.46 -9.12 -4.12
C GLY A 226 -3.17 -8.24 -3.10
N ASP A 227 -3.04 -6.93 -3.30
CA ASP A 227 -3.55 -5.87 -2.45
C ASP A 227 -5.08 -5.98 -2.29
N ILE A 228 -5.57 -5.75 -1.06
CA ILE A 228 -7.01 -5.75 -0.71
C ILE A 228 -7.46 -4.37 -0.24
N HIS A 229 -6.57 -3.59 0.40
CA HIS A 229 -6.81 -2.19 0.79
C HIS A 229 -8.15 -1.94 1.49
N GLY A 230 -8.48 -2.74 2.50
CA GLY A 230 -9.71 -2.55 3.28
C GLY A 230 -11.01 -2.70 2.49
N GLN A 231 -10.98 -3.34 1.31
CA GLN A 231 -12.18 -3.72 0.55
C GLN A 231 -12.73 -5.07 1.06
N PHE A 232 -13.23 -5.07 2.30
CA PHE A 232 -13.70 -6.28 3.00
C PHE A 232 -14.75 -7.07 2.22
N TYR A 233 -15.68 -6.39 1.54
CA TYR A 233 -16.75 -7.04 0.78
C TYR A 233 -16.21 -7.76 -0.47
N ASP A 234 -15.18 -7.20 -1.11
CA ASP A 234 -14.49 -7.88 -2.21
C ASP A 234 -13.64 -9.06 -1.71
N LEU A 235 -13.05 -8.97 -0.51
CA LEU A 235 -12.41 -10.13 0.13
C LEU A 235 -13.41 -11.28 0.34
N LEU A 236 -14.64 -11.00 0.79
CA LEU A 236 -15.69 -12.00 0.86
C LEU A 236 -16.06 -12.58 -0.51
N ASN A 237 -16.01 -11.76 -1.56
CA ASN A 237 -16.25 -12.20 -2.93
C ASN A 237 -15.15 -13.16 -3.41
N ILE A 238 -13.88 -12.91 -3.08
CA ILE A 238 -12.78 -13.85 -3.34
C ILE A 238 -13.09 -15.22 -2.71
N PHE A 239 -13.50 -15.24 -1.43
CA PHE A 239 -13.85 -16.48 -0.75
C PHE A 239 -15.08 -17.18 -1.33
N LYS A 240 -16.05 -16.42 -1.84
CA LYS A 240 -17.19 -16.98 -2.56
C LYS A 240 -16.78 -17.62 -3.89
N LEU A 241 -15.86 -16.99 -4.63
CA LEU A 241 -15.41 -17.45 -5.95
C LEU A 241 -14.43 -18.63 -5.87
N ASN A 242 -13.53 -18.64 -4.90
CA ASN A 242 -12.42 -19.59 -4.83
C ASN A 242 -12.44 -20.51 -3.58
N GLY A 243 -13.47 -20.36 -2.75
CA GLY A 243 -13.68 -21.10 -1.51
C GLY A 243 -12.95 -20.46 -0.32
N MET A 244 -13.47 -20.69 0.88
CA MET A 244 -12.84 -20.24 2.13
C MET A 244 -11.43 -20.85 2.30
N PRO A 245 -10.49 -20.12 2.93
CA PRO A 245 -9.21 -20.69 3.30
C PRO A 245 -9.38 -21.89 4.23
N SER A 246 -8.59 -22.93 3.99
CA SER A 246 -8.56 -24.16 4.79
C SER A 246 -7.26 -24.91 4.53
N GLU A 247 -7.05 -26.03 5.23
CA GLU A 247 -5.91 -26.92 4.95
C GLU A 247 -5.86 -27.43 3.49
N LYS A 248 -7.03 -27.56 2.84
CA LYS A 248 -7.14 -28.01 1.44
C LYS A 248 -7.25 -26.85 0.43
N ASN A 249 -7.30 -25.62 0.92
CA ASN A 249 -7.45 -24.42 0.11
C ASN A 249 -6.56 -23.31 0.66
N PRO A 250 -5.22 -23.43 0.52
CA PRO A 250 -4.28 -22.48 1.08
C PRO A 250 -4.23 -21.16 0.27
N TYR A 251 -3.92 -20.08 0.98
CA TYR A 251 -3.84 -18.72 0.45
C TYR A 251 -2.57 -18.00 0.92
N LEU A 252 -1.99 -17.19 0.04
CA LEU A 252 -1.07 -16.11 0.36
C LEU A 252 -1.74 -14.77 0.02
N PHE A 253 -1.77 -13.84 0.98
CA PHE A 253 -2.12 -12.44 0.74
C PHE A 253 -0.85 -11.60 0.74
N ASN A 254 -0.54 -10.99 -0.41
CA ASN A 254 0.75 -10.38 -0.68
C ASN A 254 0.83 -8.89 -0.28
N GLY A 255 0.55 -8.60 0.99
CA GLY A 255 0.61 -7.25 1.54
C GLY A 255 -0.56 -6.35 1.18
N ASP A 256 -0.54 -5.15 1.72
CA ASP A 256 -1.51 -4.08 1.49
C ASP A 256 -2.96 -4.52 1.76
N PHE A 257 -3.16 -4.99 2.98
CA PHE A 257 -4.46 -5.42 3.49
C PHE A 257 -5.34 -4.24 3.88
N VAL A 258 -4.70 -3.16 4.32
CA VAL A 258 -5.32 -2.00 4.96
C VAL A 258 -5.10 -0.73 4.14
N ASP A 259 -5.59 0.38 4.69
CA ASP A 259 -5.56 1.72 4.11
C ASP A 259 -6.42 1.86 2.86
N ARG A 260 -6.74 3.12 2.52
CA ARG A 260 -7.59 3.52 1.40
C ARG A 260 -9.06 3.10 1.56
N GLY A 261 -9.37 1.80 1.57
CA GLY A 261 -10.71 1.32 1.86
C GLY A 261 -11.09 1.54 3.33
N SER A 262 -12.38 1.74 3.57
CA SER A 262 -12.92 2.12 4.88
C SER A 262 -13.38 0.94 5.74
N PHE A 263 -12.99 -0.28 5.35
CA PHE A 263 -13.24 -1.52 6.08
C PHE A 263 -11.92 -2.27 6.35
N SER A 264 -10.84 -1.52 6.59
CA SER A 264 -9.50 -2.07 6.82
C SER A 264 -9.44 -2.91 8.09
N VAL A 265 -10.16 -2.50 9.14
CA VAL A 265 -10.25 -3.23 10.40
C VAL A 265 -10.90 -4.60 10.20
N GLU A 266 -11.99 -4.67 9.45
CA GLU A 266 -12.70 -5.92 9.16
C GLU A 266 -11.83 -6.86 8.33
N THR A 267 -11.16 -6.32 7.30
CA THR A 267 -10.21 -7.05 6.46
C THR A 267 -9.07 -7.65 7.28
N VAL A 268 -8.34 -6.83 8.05
CA VAL A 268 -7.14 -7.32 8.75
C VAL A 268 -7.49 -8.30 9.87
N PHE A 269 -8.57 -8.09 10.64
CA PHE A 269 -8.98 -9.06 11.66
C PHE A 269 -9.46 -10.38 11.05
N THR A 270 -10.08 -10.34 9.87
CA THR A 270 -10.42 -11.55 9.12
C THR A 270 -9.16 -12.32 8.73
N LEU A 271 -8.18 -11.66 8.11
CA LEU A 271 -6.92 -12.29 7.68
C LEU A 271 -6.11 -12.83 8.86
N PHE A 272 -6.01 -12.07 9.96
CA PHE A 272 -5.32 -12.54 11.18
C PHE A 272 -6.02 -13.72 11.81
N SER A 273 -7.35 -13.72 11.88
CA SER A 273 -8.11 -14.86 12.40
C SER A 273 -7.90 -16.10 11.54
N LEU A 274 -7.90 -15.96 10.20
CA LEU A 274 -7.63 -17.05 9.27
C LEU A 274 -6.19 -17.58 9.38
N LYS A 275 -5.19 -16.70 9.58
CA LYS A 275 -3.81 -17.09 9.86
C LYS A 275 -3.68 -17.84 11.18
N LEU A 276 -4.35 -17.39 12.24
CA LEU A 276 -4.37 -18.08 13.53
C LEU A 276 -5.07 -19.44 13.44
N LEU A 277 -6.13 -19.55 12.64
CA LEU A 277 -6.88 -20.80 12.44
C LEU A 277 -6.11 -21.81 11.56
N TYR A 278 -5.45 -21.34 10.51
CA TYR A 278 -4.74 -22.18 9.54
C TYR A 278 -3.27 -21.72 9.35
N PRO A 279 -2.43 -21.82 10.39
CA PRO A 279 -1.10 -21.19 10.39
C PRO A 279 -0.14 -21.70 9.31
N LYS A 280 -0.35 -22.91 8.80
CA LYS A 280 0.46 -23.51 7.73
C LYS A 280 -0.15 -23.39 6.32
N HIS A 281 -1.31 -22.77 6.20
CA HIS A 281 -2.07 -22.74 4.94
C HIS A 281 -2.59 -21.33 4.59
N VAL A 282 -2.59 -20.40 5.54
CA VAL A 282 -2.79 -18.98 5.28
C VAL A 282 -1.46 -18.27 5.54
N PHE A 283 -1.03 -17.46 4.59
CA PHE A 283 0.24 -16.75 4.59
C PHE A 283 -0.02 -15.26 4.32
N LEU A 284 0.75 -14.41 4.99
CA LEU A 284 0.59 -12.95 4.95
C LEU A 284 1.97 -12.33 4.71
N SER A 285 2.18 -11.69 3.57
CA SER A 285 3.36 -10.85 3.34
C SER A 285 3.10 -9.44 3.86
N ARG A 286 4.15 -8.74 4.28
CA ARG A 286 4.11 -7.30 4.52
C ARG A 286 4.05 -6.55 3.18
N GLY A 287 3.16 -5.57 3.06
CA GLY A 287 3.17 -4.56 2.01
C GLY A 287 3.69 -3.22 2.52
N ASN A 288 3.76 -2.20 1.65
CA ASN A 288 4.20 -0.88 2.09
C ASN A 288 3.15 -0.19 2.98
N HIS A 289 1.86 -0.54 2.84
CA HIS A 289 0.79 -0.04 3.70
C HIS A 289 0.75 -0.69 5.09
N GLU A 290 1.46 -1.79 5.34
CA GLU A 290 1.73 -2.28 6.70
C GLU A 290 2.90 -1.51 7.35
N SER A 291 2.81 -0.17 7.32
CA SER A 291 3.78 0.76 7.90
C SER A 291 3.11 1.98 8.55
N GLU A 292 3.74 2.52 9.58
CA GLU A 292 3.17 3.55 10.46
C GLU A 292 2.89 4.86 9.69
N LEU A 293 3.79 5.24 8.78
CA LEU A 293 3.61 6.45 7.98
C LEU A 293 2.41 6.30 7.04
N MET A 294 2.29 5.17 6.33
CA MET A 294 1.16 4.94 5.43
C MET A 294 -0.16 4.92 6.21
N ASN A 295 -0.22 4.20 7.34
CA ASN A 295 -1.46 4.08 8.12
C ASN A 295 -1.99 5.41 8.66
N LYS A 296 -1.09 6.33 9.06
CA LYS A 296 -1.47 7.69 9.49
C LYS A 296 -2.02 8.53 8.35
N MET A 297 -1.52 8.32 7.14
CA MET A 297 -1.92 9.09 5.96
C MET A 297 -3.19 8.54 5.32
N TYR A 298 -3.29 7.21 5.22
CA TYR A 298 -4.24 6.51 4.36
C TYR A 298 -5.41 5.84 5.08
N GLY A 299 -5.54 6.07 6.38
CA GLY A 299 -6.81 5.90 7.09
C GLY A 299 -6.85 4.76 8.08
N PHE A 300 -5.95 3.77 8.01
CA PHE A 300 -5.99 2.64 8.94
C PHE A 300 -5.78 3.07 10.40
N ASP A 301 -4.82 3.95 10.70
CA ASP A 301 -4.62 4.45 12.07
C ASP A 301 -5.87 5.20 12.58
N GLY A 302 -6.49 6.02 11.72
CA GLY A 302 -7.74 6.71 12.03
C GLY A 302 -8.91 5.76 12.25
N GLU A 303 -9.02 4.72 11.43
CA GLU A 303 -10.08 3.71 11.52
C GLU A 303 -9.97 2.89 12.81
N VAL A 304 -8.76 2.43 13.15
CA VAL A 304 -8.49 1.71 14.40
C VAL A 304 -8.78 2.58 15.62
N ARG A 305 -8.38 3.85 15.61
CA ARG A 305 -8.67 4.79 16.71
C ARG A 305 -10.17 5.06 16.86
N SER A 306 -10.89 5.15 15.73
CA SER A 306 -12.34 5.36 15.72
C SER A 306 -13.11 4.13 16.22
N LYS A 307 -12.73 2.93 15.78
CA LYS A 307 -13.43 1.68 16.12
C LYS A 307 -12.99 1.12 17.49
N TYR A 308 -11.75 1.40 17.91
CA TYR A 308 -11.14 0.91 19.14
C TYR A 308 -10.37 1.99 19.92
N SER A 309 -9.05 2.07 19.78
CA SER A 309 -8.18 2.92 20.62
C SER A 309 -6.80 3.14 20.00
N GLY A 310 -6.08 4.16 20.49
CA GLY A 310 -4.70 4.43 20.09
C GLY A 310 -3.73 3.31 20.45
N GLN A 311 -3.90 2.67 21.61
CA GLN A 311 -3.09 1.52 22.02
C GLN A 311 -3.18 0.38 21.02
N MET A 312 -4.37 0.14 20.47
CA MET A 312 -4.56 -0.89 19.46
C MET A 312 -3.86 -0.55 18.15
N ALA A 313 -3.82 0.73 17.75
CA ALA A 313 -3.07 1.18 16.57
C ALA A 313 -1.56 0.96 16.75
N ASP A 314 -1.02 1.23 17.95
CA ASP A 314 0.38 0.97 18.28
C ASP A 314 0.69 -0.54 18.25
N MET A 315 -0.21 -1.39 18.76
CA MET A 315 -0.06 -2.85 18.67
C MET A 315 -0.11 -3.37 17.23
N PHE A 316 -1.00 -2.86 16.39
CA PHE A 316 -1.03 -3.20 14.96
C PHE A 316 0.31 -2.87 14.28
N THR A 317 0.89 -1.71 14.60
CA THR A 317 2.20 -1.30 14.05
C THR A 317 3.28 -2.33 14.38
N GLU A 318 3.29 -2.86 15.60
CA GLU A 318 4.23 -3.91 16.01
C GLU A 318 3.94 -5.28 15.38
N VAL A 319 2.66 -5.66 15.18
CA VAL A 319 2.31 -6.84 14.38
C VAL A 319 2.82 -6.71 12.95
N PHE A 320 2.60 -5.55 12.33
CA PHE A 320 3.06 -5.27 10.98
C PHE A 320 4.58 -5.30 10.86
N ASN A 321 5.32 -4.84 11.87
CA ASN A 321 6.77 -5.00 11.94
C ASN A 321 7.21 -6.47 11.96
N ALA A 322 6.40 -7.38 12.47
CA ALA A 322 6.73 -8.81 12.56
C ALA A 322 6.36 -9.61 11.29
N LEU A 323 5.55 -9.06 10.37
CA LEU A 323 5.12 -9.76 9.15
C LEU A 323 6.32 -10.15 8.25
N PRO A 324 6.34 -11.36 7.67
CA PRO A 324 7.33 -11.76 6.66
C PRO A 324 7.39 -10.79 5.46
N LEU A 325 8.57 -10.64 4.85
CA LEU A 325 8.78 -9.73 3.72
C LEU A 325 8.63 -10.44 2.37
N ALA A 326 8.81 -11.76 2.33
CA ALA A 326 8.73 -12.55 1.11
C ALA A 326 8.29 -13.99 1.38
N HIS A 327 7.86 -14.68 0.33
CA HIS A 327 7.53 -16.11 0.36
C HIS A 327 8.18 -16.82 -0.82
N LEU A 328 8.79 -17.98 -0.56
CA LEU A 328 9.46 -18.80 -1.57
C LEU A 328 8.66 -20.08 -1.79
N ILE A 329 7.94 -20.17 -2.91
CA ILE A 329 7.07 -21.31 -3.23
C ILE A 329 7.84 -22.36 -4.05
N ASN A 330 7.87 -23.59 -3.56
CA ASN A 330 8.56 -24.76 -4.12
C ASN A 330 10.01 -24.48 -4.51
N LYS A 331 10.65 -23.48 -3.88
CA LYS A 331 12.01 -22.99 -4.23
C LYS A 331 12.15 -22.51 -5.68
N ARG A 332 11.04 -22.16 -6.33
CA ARG A 332 11.00 -21.75 -7.75
C ARG A 332 10.36 -20.39 -7.98
N ILE A 333 9.41 -19.99 -7.15
CA ILE A 333 8.70 -18.71 -7.28
C ILE A 333 8.97 -17.88 -6.04
N LEU A 334 9.51 -16.68 -6.23
CA LEU A 334 9.63 -15.69 -5.16
C LEU A 334 8.44 -14.73 -5.22
N VAL A 335 7.78 -14.54 -4.07
CA VAL A 335 6.66 -13.61 -3.92
C VAL A 335 7.04 -12.52 -2.94
N MET A 336 6.95 -11.25 -3.36
CA MET A 336 7.10 -10.06 -2.49
C MET A 336 6.07 -9.01 -2.89
N HIS A 337 5.77 -8.05 -2.03
CA HIS A 337 4.76 -7.03 -2.35
C HIS A 337 5.23 -6.08 -3.48
N GLY A 338 6.35 -5.40 -3.26
CA GLY A 338 6.95 -4.43 -4.17
C GLY A 338 7.70 -5.09 -5.31
N GLY A 339 9.01 -5.30 -5.18
CA GLY A 339 9.76 -5.89 -6.29
C GLY A 339 11.22 -6.15 -6.02
N LEU A 340 12.03 -6.17 -7.08
CA LEU A 340 13.42 -6.55 -6.98
C LEU A 340 14.31 -5.45 -6.38
N PRO A 341 15.45 -5.84 -5.79
CA PRO A 341 16.37 -4.90 -5.16
C PRO A 341 17.06 -3.96 -6.16
N ALA A 342 17.41 -2.77 -5.69
CA ALA A 342 18.17 -1.78 -6.46
C ALA A 342 19.63 -2.22 -6.71
N THR A 343 20.11 -3.22 -5.97
CA THR A 343 21.47 -3.77 -6.07
C THR A 343 21.48 -5.11 -6.80
N ASP A 344 22.48 -5.33 -7.64
CA ASP A 344 22.71 -6.63 -8.29
C ASP A 344 23.35 -7.65 -7.35
N GLY A 345 23.21 -8.93 -7.68
CA GLY A 345 23.87 -10.01 -6.95
C GLY A 345 23.23 -10.39 -5.62
N VAL A 346 22.06 -9.83 -5.29
CA VAL A 346 21.30 -10.18 -4.09
C VAL A 346 20.83 -11.64 -4.17
N LEU A 347 21.15 -12.39 -3.13
CA LEU A 347 20.76 -13.78 -2.97
C LEU A 347 19.50 -13.92 -2.10
N LEU A 348 18.83 -15.07 -2.16
CA LEU A 348 17.71 -15.38 -1.27
C LEU A 348 18.13 -15.37 0.21
N GLU A 349 19.37 -15.74 0.52
CA GLU A 349 19.93 -15.69 1.86
C GLU A 349 20.04 -14.26 2.40
N ASP A 350 20.32 -13.28 1.52
CA ASP A 350 20.35 -11.87 1.91
C ASP A 350 18.95 -11.41 2.34
N ILE A 351 17.91 -11.81 1.61
CA ILE A 351 16.50 -11.53 1.96
C ILE A 351 16.15 -12.19 3.29
N GLN A 352 16.53 -13.45 3.48
CA GLN A 352 16.28 -14.19 4.72
C GLN A 352 16.94 -13.53 5.94
N SER A 353 18.10 -12.89 5.74
CA SER A 353 18.88 -12.27 6.82
C SER A 353 18.38 -10.89 7.28
N ILE A 354 17.38 -10.31 6.61
CA ILE A 354 16.87 -8.98 6.96
C ILE A 354 16.25 -9.01 8.37
N ASP A 355 16.71 -8.09 9.22
CA ASP A 355 16.01 -7.74 10.46
C ASP A 355 14.79 -6.87 10.13
N ARG A 356 13.63 -7.53 10.09
CA ARG A 356 12.36 -6.92 9.67
C ARG A 356 11.57 -6.25 10.79
N PHE A 357 11.95 -6.44 12.06
CA PHE A 357 11.20 -6.00 13.25
C PHE A 357 11.29 -4.49 13.52
N ARG A 358 10.98 -3.70 12.48
CA ARG A 358 11.12 -2.25 12.44
C ARG A 358 10.26 -1.66 11.34
N GLN A 359 10.14 -0.33 11.33
CA GLN A 359 9.60 0.39 10.18
C GLN A 359 10.51 0.25 8.95
N PRO A 360 9.96 0.19 7.73
CA PRO A 360 10.78 0.16 6.52
C PRO A 360 11.74 1.36 6.49
N PRO A 361 13.04 1.14 6.20
CA PRO A 361 13.99 2.23 6.03
C PRO A 361 13.68 3.04 4.76
N ASP A 362 14.30 4.22 4.62
CA ASP A 362 14.15 5.07 3.44
C ASP A 362 14.88 4.46 2.19
N GLU A 363 15.78 3.49 2.38
CA GLU A 363 16.54 2.79 1.33
C GLU A 363 16.97 1.37 1.75
N GLY A 364 17.44 0.56 0.80
CA GLY A 364 18.01 -0.77 1.02
C GLY A 364 17.01 -1.92 0.79
N LEU A 365 17.45 -3.15 1.04
CA LEU A 365 16.75 -4.35 0.59
C LEU A 365 15.29 -4.46 1.10
N MET A 366 15.05 -4.17 2.38
CA MET A 366 13.70 -4.14 2.94
C MET A 366 12.81 -3.09 2.28
N CYS A 367 13.36 -1.93 1.94
CA CYS A 367 12.63 -0.88 1.23
C CYS A 367 12.26 -1.36 -0.18
N ASP A 368 13.21 -1.91 -0.93
CA ASP A 368 12.98 -2.32 -2.32
C ASP A 368 11.94 -3.44 -2.43
N LEU A 369 11.97 -4.43 -1.52
CA LEU A 369 10.99 -5.52 -1.48
C LEU A 369 9.55 -5.03 -1.28
N LEU A 370 9.37 -3.84 -0.68
CA LEU A 370 8.06 -3.26 -0.41
C LEU A 370 7.66 -2.16 -1.42
N TRP A 371 8.61 -1.55 -2.13
CA TRP A 371 8.35 -0.32 -2.92
C TRP A 371 8.80 -0.35 -4.38
N SER A 372 9.66 -1.29 -4.78
CA SER A 372 10.18 -1.30 -6.16
C SER A 372 9.11 -1.69 -7.17
N ASP A 373 9.16 -1.10 -8.36
CA ASP A 373 8.26 -1.38 -9.49
C ASP A 373 9.02 -1.90 -10.71
N PRO A 374 8.44 -2.79 -11.52
CA PRO A 374 9.06 -3.14 -12.80
C PRO A 374 9.00 -1.99 -13.82
N GLN A 375 9.89 -2.02 -14.80
CA GLN A 375 9.87 -1.12 -15.96
C GLN A 375 10.16 -1.89 -17.25
N LEU A 376 9.58 -1.45 -18.37
CA LEU A 376 9.81 -2.10 -19.67
C LEU A 376 11.22 -1.87 -20.22
N ALA A 377 11.86 -0.75 -19.85
CA ALA A 377 13.22 -0.43 -20.27
C ALA A 377 14.24 -1.28 -19.52
N LEU A 378 15.37 -1.58 -20.16
CA LEU A 378 16.50 -2.29 -19.55
C LEU A 378 17.13 -1.47 -18.41
N GLY A 379 17.79 -2.17 -17.49
CA GLY A 379 18.53 -1.60 -16.38
C GLY A 379 17.63 -1.17 -15.21
N ARG A 380 18.08 -0.15 -14.47
CA ARG A 380 17.35 0.42 -13.34
C ARG A 380 17.13 1.92 -13.51
N SER A 381 16.04 2.42 -12.95
CA SER A 381 15.77 3.87 -12.86
C SER A 381 15.35 4.23 -11.44
N PRO A 382 15.47 5.51 -11.04
CA PRO A 382 14.85 5.99 -9.81
C PRO A 382 13.34 5.70 -9.81
N SER A 383 12.80 5.29 -8.66
CA SER A 383 11.36 5.05 -8.52
C SER A 383 10.54 6.30 -8.80
N LYS A 384 9.43 6.13 -9.54
CA LYS A 384 8.43 7.20 -9.75
C LYS A 384 7.74 7.60 -8.45
N ARG A 385 7.73 6.72 -7.44
CA ARG A 385 7.23 6.94 -6.08
C ARG A 385 8.23 7.71 -5.22
N GLY A 386 9.49 7.76 -5.64
CA GLY A 386 10.58 8.43 -4.92
C GLY A 386 11.13 7.67 -3.72
N VAL A 387 10.73 6.40 -3.59
CA VAL A 387 11.22 5.39 -2.64
C VAL A 387 11.24 4.04 -3.38
N GLY A 388 12.25 3.21 -3.09
CA GLY A 388 12.55 2.01 -3.90
C GLY A 388 13.18 2.34 -5.26
N SER A 389 13.13 1.38 -6.19
CA SER A 389 13.70 1.52 -7.54
C SER A 389 12.76 1.01 -8.63
N GLN A 390 13.04 1.36 -9.88
CA GLN A 390 12.48 0.66 -11.03
C GLN A 390 13.48 -0.34 -11.59
N PHE A 391 13.03 -1.54 -11.97
CA PHE A 391 13.89 -2.61 -12.50
C PHE A 391 13.40 -3.20 -13.82
N GLY A 392 14.32 -3.40 -14.75
CA GLY A 392 14.06 -3.88 -16.11
C GLY A 392 13.98 -5.41 -16.24
N PRO A 393 13.72 -5.89 -17.47
CA PRO A 393 13.66 -7.32 -17.75
C PRO A 393 15.01 -8.03 -17.59
N ASP A 394 16.12 -7.37 -17.90
CA ASP A 394 17.49 -7.86 -17.67
C ASP A 394 17.79 -8.07 -16.18
N VAL A 395 17.35 -7.14 -15.33
CA VAL A 395 17.47 -7.27 -13.86
C VAL A 395 16.68 -8.48 -13.36
N THR A 396 15.46 -8.64 -13.86
CA THR A 396 14.58 -9.76 -13.48
C THR A 396 15.17 -11.10 -13.90
N GLU A 397 15.66 -11.19 -15.13
CA GLU A 397 16.29 -12.39 -15.65
C GLU A 397 17.57 -12.75 -14.88
N ALA A 398 18.42 -11.77 -14.61
CA ALA A 398 19.66 -11.97 -13.85
C ALA A 398 19.37 -12.45 -12.41
N PHE A 399 18.41 -11.83 -11.72
CA PHE A 399 18.04 -12.23 -10.36
C PHE A 399 17.43 -13.65 -10.33
N CYS A 400 16.53 -13.96 -11.27
CA CYS A 400 15.92 -15.29 -11.34
C CYS A 400 16.96 -16.36 -11.64
N LYS A 401 17.89 -16.09 -12.58
CA LYS A 401 18.97 -17.02 -12.92
C LYS A 401 19.91 -17.27 -11.74
N LEU A 402 20.32 -16.20 -11.05
CA LEU A 402 21.22 -16.28 -9.90
C LEU A 402 20.63 -17.14 -8.78
N ASN A 403 19.34 -16.96 -8.51
CA ASN A 403 18.64 -17.61 -7.40
C ASN A 403 17.87 -18.88 -7.81
N ASN A 404 18.08 -19.38 -9.04
CA ASN A 404 17.41 -20.57 -9.57
C ASN A 404 15.87 -20.51 -9.47
N LEU A 405 15.30 -19.34 -9.79
CA LEU A 405 13.86 -19.09 -9.82
C LEU A 405 13.34 -19.16 -11.26
N ASP A 406 12.09 -19.58 -11.40
CA ASP A 406 11.37 -19.56 -12.67
C ASP A 406 10.91 -18.12 -12.98
N TYR A 407 10.26 -17.48 -12.02
CA TYR A 407 9.72 -16.12 -12.10
C TYR A 407 9.43 -15.54 -10.70
N ILE A 408 9.10 -14.25 -10.64
CA ILE A 408 8.62 -13.57 -9.43
C ILE A 408 7.13 -13.21 -9.55
N ILE A 409 6.43 -13.18 -8.41
CA ILE A 409 5.08 -12.62 -8.29
C ILE A 409 5.15 -11.41 -7.35
N ARG A 410 4.49 -10.33 -7.75
CA ARG A 410 4.37 -9.11 -6.97
C ARG A 410 2.99 -8.48 -7.09
N SER A 411 2.74 -7.39 -6.34
CA SER A 411 1.44 -6.73 -6.30
C SER A 411 1.57 -5.21 -6.48
N HIS A 412 1.27 -4.34 -5.50
CA HIS A 412 1.68 -2.93 -5.38
C HIS A 412 1.27 -1.92 -6.49
N GLU A 413 0.90 -2.37 -7.68
CA GLU A 413 0.41 -1.56 -8.79
C GLU A 413 -0.97 -2.05 -9.23
N VAL A 414 -1.93 -1.11 -9.27
CA VAL A 414 -3.24 -1.33 -9.88
C VAL A 414 -3.06 -1.72 -11.34
N LYS A 415 -3.74 -2.78 -11.79
CA LYS A 415 -3.77 -3.21 -13.20
C LYS A 415 -5.22 -3.26 -13.70
N PRO A 416 -5.51 -2.80 -14.93
CA PRO A 416 -6.88 -2.79 -15.46
C PRO A 416 -7.59 -4.15 -15.39
N GLU A 417 -6.90 -5.25 -15.71
CA GLU A 417 -7.44 -6.61 -15.65
C GLU A 417 -7.14 -7.32 -14.32
N GLY A 418 -6.67 -6.58 -13.30
CA GLY A 418 -6.26 -7.12 -12.01
C GLY A 418 -4.93 -7.87 -12.01
N TYR A 419 -4.31 -8.08 -13.17
CA TYR A 419 -2.97 -8.67 -13.28
C TYR A 419 -2.21 -8.15 -14.51
N GLU A 420 -0.90 -8.40 -14.54
CA GLU A 420 -0.05 -8.13 -15.70
C GLU A 420 1.14 -9.12 -15.71
N VAL A 421 1.56 -9.57 -16.89
CA VAL A 421 2.73 -10.44 -17.07
C VAL A 421 3.72 -9.74 -18.00
N ILE A 422 4.91 -9.45 -17.48
CA ILE A 422 5.97 -8.73 -18.20
C ILE A 422 7.33 -9.41 -17.99
N HIS A 423 8.36 -8.83 -18.60
CA HIS A 423 9.75 -9.30 -18.52
C HIS A 423 9.91 -10.75 -18.99
N HIS A 424 9.32 -11.06 -20.15
CA HIS A 424 9.35 -12.40 -20.75
C HIS A 424 8.80 -13.47 -19.79
N ASP A 425 7.61 -13.21 -19.25
CA ASP A 425 6.89 -14.07 -18.29
C ASP A 425 7.58 -14.27 -16.93
N LYS A 426 8.61 -13.48 -16.62
CA LYS A 426 9.37 -13.60 -15.35
C LYS A 426 8.93 -12.64 -14.25
N CYS A 427 8.12 -11.63 -14.55
CA CYS A 427 7.58 -10.71 -13.56
C CYS A 427 6.06 -10.63 -13.68
N VAL A 428 5.36 -11.17 -12.70
CA VAL A 428 3.90 -11.21 -12.66
C VAL A 428 3.39 -10.24 -11.60
N THR A 429 2.50 -9.33 -11.99
CA THR A 429 1.75 -8.48 -11.05
C THR A 429 0.36 -9.05 -10.84
N VAL A 430 -0.10 -9.13 -9.59
CA VAL A 430 -1.49 -9.45 -9.23
C VAL A 430 -2.03 -8.44 -8.22
N PHE A 431 -3.25 -7.96 -8.44
CA PHE A 431 -3.91 -6.93 -7.66
C PHE A 431 -5.36 -7.36 -7.37
N SER A 432 -5.77 -7.37 -6.09
CA SER A 432 -7.01 -8.01 -5.64
C SER A 432 -8.05 -7.01 -5.10
N ALA A 433 -7.91 -5.71 -5.40
CA ALA A 433 -8.88 -4.67 -5.08
C ALA A 433 -9.59 -4.18 -6.36
N PRO A 434 -10.72 -4.79 -6.77
CA PRO A 434 -11.47 -4.34 -7.93
C PRO A 434 -12.09 -2.96 -7.68
N ASN A 435 -12.30 -2.18 -8.75
CA ASN A 435 -12.77 -0.79 -8.71
C ASN A 435 -12.09 0.02 -7.60
N TYR A 436 -10.76 -0.01 -7.58
CA TYR A 436 -9.97 0.49 -6.47
C TYR A 436 -10.37 1.91 -6.07
N CYS A 437 -10.56 2.13 -4.76
CA CYS A 437 -11.04 3.39 -4.19
C CYS A 437 -12.35 3.91 -4.84
N ASP A 438 -13.24 3.02 -5.26
CA ASP A 438 -14.54 3.28 -5.91
C ASP A 438 -14.47 4.13 -7.19
N THR A 439 -13.29 4.24 -7.80
CA THR A 439 -13.06 5.23 -8.87
C THR A 439 -12.26 4.71 -10.06
N MET A 440 -11.38 3.73 -9.85
CA MET A 440 -10.46 3.28 -10.88
C MET A 440 -11.10 2.39 -11.95
N GLY A 441 -12.19 1.68 -11.62
CA GLY A 441 -12.90 0.79 -12.55
C GLY A 441 -12.08 -0.40 -13.05
N ASN A 442 -10.96 -0.74 -12.41
CA ASN A 442 -10.17 -1.92 -12.70
C ASN A 442 -10.86 -3.20 -12.20
N LYS A 443 -10.52 -4.35 -12.77
CA LYS A 443 -10.84 -5.66 -12.18
C LYS A 443 -9.87 -5.98 -11.05
N GLY A 444 -10.30 -6.90 -10.19
CA GLY A 444 -9.43 -7.62 -9.27
C GLY A 444 -9.04 -8.97 -9.88
N ALA A 445 -7.92 -9.53 -9.44
CA ALA A 445 -7.53 -10.89 -9.79
C ALA A 445 -6.91 -11.62 -8.59
N PHE A 446 -6.90 -12.96 -8.67
CA PHE A 446 -6.05 -13.82 -7.87
C PHE A 446 -5.40 -14.89 -8.76
N ILE A 447 -4.24 -15.38 -8.34
CA ILE A 447 -3.50 -16.44 -9.03
C ILE A 447 -3.78 -17.77 -8.36
N VAL A 448 -3.95 -18.83 -9.15
CA VAL A 448 -3.93 -20.22 -8.69
C VAL A 448 -2.78 -20.94 -9.40
N ILE A 449 -1.91 -21.57 -8.60
CA ILE A 449 -0.87 -22.50 -9.07
C ILE A 449 -1.16 -23.90 -8.55
N ARG A 450 -0.54 -24.93 -9.15
CA ARG A 450 -0.57 -26.31 -8.64
C ARG A 450 0.84 -26.84 -8.44
N GLY A 451 1.04 -27.72 -7.46
CA GLY A 451 2.40 -28.21 -7.16
C GLY A 451 3.06 -28.98 -8.31
N ASP A 452 2.28 -29.62 -9.20
CA ASP A 452 2.75 -30.28 -10.42
C ASP A 452 2.97 -29.33 -11.60
N ASN A 453 2.37 -28.14 -11.55
CA ASN A 453 2.48 -27.13 -12.59
C ASN A 453 2.37 -25.73 -11.97
N LEU A 454 3.54 -25.14 -11.78
CA LEU A 454 3.71 -23.82 -11.18
C LEU A 454 3.40 -22.67 -12.15
N THR A 455 2.85 -22.91 -13.34
CA THR A 455 2.35 -21.84 -14.22
C THR A 455 1.20 -21.09 -13.56
N PRO A 456 1.22 -19.75 -13.50
CA PRO A 456 0.17 -18.98 -12.85
C PRO A 456 -1.12 -19.02 -13.68
N LYS A 457 -2.24 -19.34 -13.05
CA LYS A 457 -3.58 -19.22 -13.64
C LYS A 457 -4.33 -18.08 -12.98
N PHE A 458 -4.73 -17.10 -13.78
CA PHE A 458 -5.42 -15.90 -13.30
C PHE A 458 -6.93 -16.12 -13.30
N THR A 459 -7.59 -15.73 -12.22
CA THR A 459 -9.04 -15.55 -12.18
C THR A 459 -9.31 -14.09 -11.90
N THR A 460 -10.04 -13.42 -12.80
CA THR A 460 -10.41 -12.01 -12.68
C THR A 460 -11.85 -11.86 -12.22
N TYR A 461 -12.17 -10.76 -11.54
CA TYR A 461 -13.49 -10.48 -11.01
C TYR A 461 -13.74 -8.98 -10.89
N GLU A 462 -15.01 -8.60 -10.93
CA GLU A 462 -15.49 -7.23 -10.74
C GLU A 462 -15.75 -6.94 -9.26
N ALA A 463 -15.85 -5.66 -8.93
CA ALA A 463 -16.20 -5.20 -7.59
C ALA A 463 -17.63 -5.59 -7.22
N VAL A 464 -17.88 -5.77 -5.93
CA VAL A 464 -19.22 -5.99 -5.38
C VAL A 464 -19.73 -4.79 -4.60
N ASP A 465 -21.05 -4.73 -4.41
CA ASP A 465 -21.66 -3.69 -3.58
C ASP A 465 -21.18 -3.78 -2.12
N HIS A 466 -20.96 -2.61 -1.52
CA HIS A 466 -20.62 -2.44 -0.10
C HIS A 466 -21.43 -1.29 0.51
N PRO A 467 -21.52 -1.19 1.86
CA PRO A 467 -22.16 -0.08 2.54
C PRO A 467 -21.55 1.26 2.13
N LYS A 468 -22.38 2.32 2.22
CA LYS A 468 -22.04 3.68 1.74
C LYS A 468 -21.09 4.43 2.68
N VAL A 469 -19.90 3.87 2.87
CA VAL A 469 -18.77 4.53 3.53
C VAL A 469 -17.75 4.84 2.45
N THR A 470 -17.49 6.12 2.21
CA THR A 470 -16.54 6.53 1.17
C THR A 470 -15.12 6.03 1.49
N PRO A 471 -14.29 5.70 0.49
CA PRO A 471 -12.87 5.47 0.70
C PRO A 471 -12.23 6.63 1.44
N MET A 472 -11.21 6.34 2.25
CA MET A 472 -10.45 7.32 3.02
C MET A 472 -11.29 8.08 4.05
N ALA A 473 -12.44 7.56 4.49
CA ALA A 473 -13.32 8.21 5.47
C ALA A 473 -12.59 8.53 6.80
N TYR A 474 -11.62 7.70 7.16
CA TYR A 474 -10.83 7.81 8.39
C TYR A 474 -9.42 8.40 8.18
N ALA A 475 -9.07 8.73 6.94
CA ALA A 475 -7.78 9.33 6.63
C ALA A 475 -7.64 10.69 7.32
N ASN A 476 -6.41 11.00 7.73
CA ASN A 476 -6.12 12.29 8.34
C ASN A 476 -6.48 13.40 7.34
N LYS A 477 -7.37 14.32 7.74
CA LYS A 477 -7.87 15.41 6.89
C LYS A 477 -6.77 16.28 6.29
N VAL A 478 -5.65 16.39 7.00
CA VAL A 478 -4.46 17.11 6.55
C VAL A 478 -3.83 16.42 5.33
N PHE A 479 -3.86 15.09 5.28
CA PHE A 479 -3.39 14.30 4.15
C PHE A 479 -4.48 14.07 3.09
N SER A 480 -5.75 13.93 3.49
CA SER A 480 -6.86 13.73 2.54
C SER A 480 -7.23 15.01 1.77
N ALA A 481 -6.96 16.20 2.30
CA ALA A 481 -7.00 17.46 1.54
C ALA A 481 -5.87 17.56 0.50
N MET A 482 -4.90 16.64 0.51
CA MET A 482 -3.98 16.41 -0.60
C MET A 482 -4.55 15.42 -1.61
N GLN A 483 -5.83 15.00 -1.50
CA GLN A 483 -6.44 13.93 -2.30
C GLN A 483 -7.92 14.13 -2.72
N ILE A 484 -8.64 15.14 -2.19
CA ILE A 484 -9.98 15.55 -2.68
C ILE A 484 -9.86 16.61 -3.76
#